data_AF-T1AU33-F1
#
_entry.id   AF-T1AU33-F1
#
_cell.length_a   1.000
_cell.length_b   1.000
_cell.length_c   1.000
_cell.angle_alpha   90.00
_cell.angle_beta   90.00
_cell.angle_gamma   90.00
#
_symmetry.space_group_name_H-M   'P 1'
#
loop_
_entity.id
_entity.type
_entity.pdbx_description
1 polymer ?
#
loop_
_entity_poly.entity_id
_entity_poly.type
_entity_poly.pdbx_seq_one_letter_code
_entity_poly.pdbx_strand_id
1 'polypeptide(L)'
;MTVNRVPKSRATDGGTDRLTWAGLANGTYNYSIADIPGWHQGTLSYTGQVRVNGTDVSEPRLVYGRVTYTVTFTESGLPSGANWSVTLNGVPQSVTTSTMGFTEPNGTYAFTVGSVSGYAARPSSGRVIVRGNAASVAVAFSSVSGGAPLSGLFGLSGVLGDYVPIGIAVVVIAIVGGVGLSRRGRRAGGPGGGTSTSGGTP
;
A
#
# COMPACT_ATOMS: atom_id res chain seq x y z
N MET A 1 12.17 -5.52 41.09
CA MET A 1 12.24 -6.69 41.98
C MET A 1 12.18 -6.22 43.42
N THR A 2 11.57 -6.97 44.34
CA THR A 2 11.65 -6.69 45.80
C THR A 2 12.42 -7.80 46.50
N VAL A 3 13.39 -7.45 47.35
CA VAL A 3 14.06 -8.35 48.30
C VAL A 3 13.85 -7.75 49.69
N ASN A 4 13.27 -8.49 50.64
CA ASN A 4 12.92 -7.98 51.98
C ASN A 4 12.01 -6.74 52.01
N ARG A 5 11.01 -6.62 51.12
CA ARG A 5 10.19 -5.40 50.93
C ARG A 5 10.98 -4.15 50.52
N VAL A 6 12.28 -4.27 50.23
CA VAL A 6 13.09 -3.20 49.63
C VAL A 6 13.00 -3.35 48.11
N PRO A 7 12.47 -2.35 47.39
CA PRO A 7 12.51 -2.35 45.93
C PRO A 7 13.97 -2.25 45.48
N LYS A 8 14.49 -3.32 44.88
CA LYS A 8 15.67 -3.22 44.01
C LYS A 8 15.14 -3.12 42.58
N SER A 9 14.99 -1.89 42.11
CA SER A 9 14.83 -1.61 40.69
C SER A 9 16.19 -1.73 40.03
N ARG A 10 16.47 -2.85 39.38
CA ARG A 10 17.37 -2.83 38.23
C ARG A 10 16.49 -2.55 37.03
N ALA A 11 16.66 -1.37 36.43
CA ALA A 11 16.18 -1.11 35.09
C ALA A 11 17.11 -1.88 34.16
N THR A 12 16.62 -2.94 33.53
CA THR A 12 17.34 -3.62 32.45
C THR A 12 17.35 -2.70 31.24
N ASP A 13 18.50 -2.65 30.58
CA ASP A 13 18.74 -1.94 29.32
C ASP A 13 18.36 -2.80 28.09
N GLY A 14 17.66 -3.92 28.28
CA GLY A 14 17.33 -4.87 27.22
C GLY A 14 18.45 -5.85 26.88
N GLY A 15 19.52 -5.93 27.70
CA GLY A 15 20.61 -6.89 27.56
C GLY A 15 20.42 -8.15 28.41
N THR A 16 21.19 -8.26 29.48
CA THR A 16 21.22 -9.43 30.36
C THR A 16 21.25 -8.99 31.81
N ASP A 17 20.28 -9.42 32.61
CA ASP A 17 20.28 -9.15 34.04
C ASP A 17 20.75 -10.36 34.83
N ARG A 18 21.49 -10.11 35.92
CA ARG A 18 21.88 -11.14 36.88
C ARG A 18 21.19 -10.84 38.21
N LEU A 19 20.38 -11.79 38.65
CA LEU A 19 19.75 -11.73 39.96
C LEU A 19 20.75 -12.22 41.02
N THR A 20 20.98 -11.42 42.05
CA THR A 20 21.89 -11.77 43.15
C THR A 20 21.23 -11.42 44.47
N TRP A 21 21.10 -12.44 45.32
CA TRP A 21 20.59 -12.32 46.69
C TRP A 21 21.79 -12.34 47.61
N ALA A 22 22.31 -11.15 47.90
CA ALA A 22 23.52 -10.96 48.68
C ALA A 22 23.23 -10.43 50.09
N GLY A 23 23.97 -10.93 51.08
CA GLY A 23 23.88 -10.46 52.47
C GLY A 23 22.53 -10.76 53.15
N LEU A 24 21.84 -11.82 52.72
CA LEU A 24 20.58 -12.26 53.31
C LEU A 24 20.82 -13.36 54.35
N ALA A 25 19.99 -13.35 55.39
CA ALA A 25 19.95 -14.44 56.37
C ALA A 25 19.48 -15.75 55.71
N ASN A 26 19.71 -16.88 56.40
CA ASN A 26 19.23 -18.16 55.90
C ASN A 26 17.70 -18.15 55.86
N GLY A 27 17.11 -18.48 54.71
CA GLY A 27 15.67 -18.41 54.54
C GLY A 27 15.22 -18.59 53.09
N THR A 28 13.90 -18.67 52.93
CA THR A 28 13.24 -18.73 51.62
C THR A 28 12.66 -17.36 51.29
N TYR A 29 13.06 -16.81 50.15
CA TYR A 29 12.68 -15.47 49.70
C TYR A 29 11.83 -15.56 48.44
N ASN A 30 10.64 -14.96 48.48
CA ASN A 30 9.82 -14.79 47.29
C ASN A 30 10.44 -13.74 46.37
N TYR A 31 10.40 -13.97 45.07
CA TYR A 31 10.78 -12.99 44.06
C TYR A 31 9.65 -12.79 43.05
N SER A 32 9.64 -11.59 42.45
CA SER A 32 8.83 -11.25 41.29
C SER A 32 9.67 -10.45 40.29
N ILE A 33 9.50 -10.79 39.01
CA ILE A 33 10.05 -10.12 37.84
C ILE A 33 8.91 -9.30 37.25
N ALA A 34 9.16 -8.02 36.98
CA ALA A 34 8.17 -7.18 36.34
C ALA A 34 8.16 -7.43 34.83
N ASP A 35 6.98 -7.39 34.22
CA ASP A 35 6.86 -7.33 32.77
C ASP A 35 7.48 -6.04 32.25
N ILE A 36 8.21 -6.17 31.15
CA ILE A 36 8.79 -5.04 30.44
C ILE A 36 8.01 -4.92 29.13
N PRO A 37 7.30 -3.80 28.90
CA PRO A 37 6.57 -3.62 27.66
C PRO A 37 7.46 -3.85 26.43
N GLY A 38 7.07 -4.82 25.58
CA GLY A 38 7.81 -5.18 24.37
C GLY A 38 8.93 -6.22 24.55
N TRP A 39 9.15 -6.74 25.76
CA TRP A 39 10.19 -7.72 26.05
C TRP A 39 9.66 -8.88 26.91
N HIS A 40 10.14 -10.09 26.63
CA HIS A 40 9.87 -11.29 27.43
C HIS A 40 11.17 -11.96 27.82
N GLN A 41 11.25 -12.54 29.02
CA GLN A 41 12.35 -13.42 29.41
C GLN A 41 11.83 -14.84 29.62
N GLY A 42 12.56 -15.83 29.12
CA GLY A 42 12.20 -17.24 29.23
C GLY A 42 13.08 -18.05 30.19
N THR A 43 14.01 -17.39 30.89
CA THR A 43 15.04 -18.09 31.67
C THR A 43 14.55 -18.49 33.06
N LEU A 44 13.69 -17.69 33.68
CA LEU A 44 13.09 -17.97 34.98
C LEU A 44 11.57 -17.75 34.93
N SER A 45 10.85 -18.38 35.85
CA SER A 45 9.46 -18.02 36.10
C SER A 45 9.37 -16.56 36.56
N TYR A 46 8.33 -15.83 36.18
CA TYR A 46 8.16 -14.42 36.57
C TYR A 46 7.93 -14.23 38.07
N THR A 47 7.52 -15.29 38.77
CA THR A 47 7.42 -15.33 40.23
C THR A 47 7.94 -16.67 40.73
N GLY A 48 8.55 -16.67 41.91
CA GLY A 48 9.01 -17.91 42.53
C GLY A 48 9.64 -17.67 43.89
N GLN A 49 10.36 -18.69 44.38
CA GLN A 49 11.08 -18.64 45.64
C GLN A 49 12.55 -19.01 45.39
N VAL A 50 13.45 -18.34 46.12
CA VAL A 50 14.87 -18.71 46.20
C VAL A 50 15.20 -19.06 47.65
N ARG A 51 16.02 -20.09 47.86
CA ARG A 51 16.49 -20.46 49.19
C ARG A 51 17.93 -20.02 49.38
N VAL A 52 18.18 -19.22 50.41
CA VAL A 52 19.53 -18.78 50.82
C VAL A 52 19.98 -19.63 52.01
N ASN A 53 21.11 -20.31 51.88
CA ASN A 53 21.71 -21.15 52.93
C ASN A 53 23.18 -20.73 53.16
N GLY A 54 23.39 -19.60 53.84
CA GLY A 54 24.68 -19.16 54.37
C GLY A 54 25.64 -18.54 53.36
N THR A 55 25.30 -18.52 52.08
CA THR A 55 26.09 -17.89 51.01
C THR A 55 25.16 -17.16 50.03
N ASP A 56 25.70 -16.13 49.38
CA ASP A 56 24.99 -15.36 48.38
C ASP A 56 24.54 -16.28 47.22
N VAL A 57 23.24 -16.26 46.90
CA VAL A 57 22.71 -17.02 45.78
C VAL A 57 22.73 -16.13 44.55
N SER A 58 23.21 -16.69 43.43
CA SER A 58 23.09 -16.07 42.13
C SER A 58 22.37 -17.03 41.19
N GLU A 59 21.13 -16.70 40.86
CA GLU A 59 20.33 -17.42 39.87
C GLU A 59 20.86 -17.14 38.45
N PRO A 60 20.41 -17.92 37.42
CA PRO A 60 20.88 -17.74 36.06
C PRO A 60 20.56 -16.34 35.51
N ARG A 61 21.39 -15.96 34.53
CA ARG A 61 21.26 -14.71 33.78
C ARG A 61 19.90 -14.66 33.09
N LEU A 62 19.09 -13.64 33.38
CA LEU A 62 17.87 -13.35 32.63
C LEU A 62 18.24 -12.84 31.24
N VAL A 63 17.79 -13.55 30.21
CA VAL A 63 17.94 -13.12 28.82
C VAL A 63 16.58 -12.62 28.33
N TYR A 64 16.52 -11.33 27.98
CA TYR A 64 15.30 -10.70 27.46
C TYR A 64 15.31 -10.75 25.93
N GLY A 65 14.25 -11.29 25.35
CA GLY A 65 13.97 -11.24 23.92
C GLY A 65 12.85 -10.24 23.62
N ARG A 66 12.94 -9.52 22.49
CA ARG A 66 11.83 -8.69 22.03
C ARG A 66 10.62 -9.57 21.73
N VAL A 67 9.44 -9.13 22.17
CA VAL A 67 8.19 -9.74 21.74
C VAL A 67 7.87 -9.22 20.35
N THR A 68 7.76 -10.13 19.39
CA THR A 68 7.45 -9.84 17.99
C THR A 68 6.10 -10.42 17.60
N TYR A 69 5.43 -9.76 16.66
CA TYR A 69 4.14 -10.16 16.12
C TYR A 69 4.24 -10.32 14.62
N THR A 70 3.44 -11.25 14.08
CA THR A 70 3.40 -11.50 12.64
C THR A 70 2.72 -10.34 11.92
N VAL A 71 3.36 -9.84 10.88
CA VAL A 71 2.79 -8.90 9.91
C VAL A 71 2.63 -9.62 8.58
N THR A 72 1.39 -9.84 8.16
CA THR A 72 1.05 -10.59 6.95
C THR A 72 0.64 -9.65 5.83
N PHE A 73 1.32 -9.72 4.70
CA PHE A 73 0.87 -9.13 3.44
C PHE A 73 0.18 -10.19 2.60
N THR A 74 -0.97 -9.85 2.04
CA THR A 74 -1.71 -10.71 1.11
C THR A 74 -1.89 -9.98 -0.21
N GLU A 75 -1.38 -10.55 -1.30
CA GLU A 75 -1.67 -10.05 -2.64
C GLU A 75 -2.97 -10.63 -3.20
N SER A 76 -3.58 -9.87 -4.10
CA SER A 76 -4.64 -10.36 -4.97
C SER A 76 -4.49 -9.71 -6.34
N GLY A 77 -4.83 -10.46 -7.40
CA GLY A 77 -4.86 -9.94 -8.77
C GLY A 77 -3.61 -10.24 -9.60
N LEU A 78 -2.56 -10.81 -9.01
CA LEU A 78 -1.46 -11.37 -9.79
C LEU A 78 -1.78 -12.79 -10.29
N PRO A 79 -1.18 -13.21 -11.42
CA PRO A 79 -1.21 -14.62 -11.83
C PRO A 79 -0.54 -15.52 -10.79
N SER A 80 -1.04 -16.74 -10.62
CA SER A 80 -0.44 -17.73 -9.72
C SER A 80 1.03 -17.95 -10.07
N GLY A 81 1.91 -17.87 -9.06
CA GLY A 81 3.36 -18.01 -9.23
C GLY A 81 4.07 -16.73 -9.68
N ALA A 82 3.37 -15.61 -9.89
CA ALA A 82 4.01 -14.33 -10.14
C ALA A 82 4.82 -13.87 -8.92
N ASN A 83 6.05 -13.43 -9.16
CA ASN A 83 6.91 -12.89 -8.11
C ASN A 83 6.50 -11.46 -7.77
N TRP A 84 6.35 -11.18 -6.48
CA TRP A 84 6.10 -9.84 -5.95
C TRP A 84 6.89 -9.65 -4.66
N SER A 85 7.15 -8.38 -4.32
CA SER A 85 7.98 -8.04 -3.18
C SER A 85 7.37 -6.95 -2.32
N VAL A 86 7.68 -7.00 -1.03
CA VAL A 86 7.38 -5.95 -0.07
C VAL A 86 8.66 -5.64 0.68
N THR A 87 8.94 -4.36 0.87
CA THR A 87 9.96 -3.89 1.82
C THR A 87 9.25 -3.35 3.03
N LEU A 88 9.43 -3.98 4.19
CA LEU A 88 8.88 -3.54 5.48
C LEU A 88 10.04 -3.09 6.35
N ASN A 89 9.98 -1.87 6.92
CA ASN A 89 11.03 -1.37 7.80
C ASN A 89 12.45 -1.41 7.19
N GLY A 90 12.55 -1.23 5.87
CA GLY A 90 13.81 -1.34 5.12
C GLY A 90 14.27 -2.76 4.82
N VAL A 91 13.55 -3.79 5.27
CA VAL A 91 13.86 -5.21 4.99
C VAL A 91 13.02 -5.68 3.79
N PRO A 92 13.65 -5.97 2.63
CA PRO A 92 12.95 -6.49 1.46
C PRO A 92 12.70 -7.99 1.59
N GLN A 93 11.53 -8.43 1.16
CA GLN A 93 11.19 -9.85 1.00
C GLN A 93 10.41 -10.04 -0.30
N SER A 94 10.64 -11.15 -1.00
CA SER A 94 9.97 -11.49 -2.26
C SER A 94 9.44 -12.92 -2.20
N VAL A 95 8.24 -13.16 -2.70
CA VAL A 95 7.61 -14.48 -2.74
C VAL A 95 6.82 -14.65 -4.03
N THR A 96 6.49 -15.89 -4.37
CA THR A 96 5.59 -16.25 -5.48
C THR A 96 4.22 -16.75 -5.01
N THR A 97 4.04 -16.88 -3.69
CA THR A 97 2.76 -17.20 -3.03
C THR A 97 1.91 -15.96 -2.85
N SER A 98 0.61 -16.13 -2.61
CA SER A 98 -0.30 -14.99 -2.37
C SER A 98 -0.10 -14.30 -1.02
N THR A 99 0.66 -14.90 -0.10
CA THR A 99 0.90 -14.37 1.24
C THR A 99 2.40 -14.28 1.56
N MET A 100 2.74 -13.27 2.37
CA MET A 100 4.10 -12.97 2.81
C MET A 100 4.08 -12.55 4.29
N GLY A 101 4.94 -13.14 5.12
CA GLY A 101 5.01 -12.85 6.56
C GLY A 101 6.30 -12.13 6.96
N PHE A 102 6.19 -11.13 7.83
CA PHE A 102 7.28 -10.50 8.56
C PHE A 102 7.05 -10.66 10.08
N THR A 103 8.08 -10.47 10.88
CA THR A 103 7.98 -10.44 12.34
C THR A 103 8.55 -9.13 12.87
N GLU A 104 7.70 -8.35 13.54
CA GLU A 104 8.07 -7.02 14.03
C GLU A 104 7.54 -6.81 15.46
N PRO A 105 8.28 -6.11 16.34
CA PRO A 105 7.77 -5.73 17.66
C PRO A 105 6.67 -4.67 17.55
N ASN A 106 6.09 -4.27 18.69
CA ASN A 106 5.14 -3.16 18.72
C ASN A 106 5.77 -1.89 18.13
N GLY A 107 5.09 -1.29 17.16
CA GLY A 107 5.64 -0.17 16.40
C GLY A 107 4.78 0.21 15.21
N THR A 108 5.22 1.26 14.51
CA THR A 108 4.64 1.69 13.23
C THR A 108 5.72 1.58 12.16
N TYR A 109 5.48 0.72 11.17
CA TYR A 109 6.46 0.38 10.15
C TYR A 109 6.01 0.87 8.79
N ALA A 110 6.87 1.58 8.09
CA ALA A 110 6.65 1.93 6.70
C ALA A 110 6.84 0.68 5.82
N PHE A 111 6.00 0.55 4.80
CA PHE A 111 6.15 -0.48 3.78
C PHE A 111 6.07 0.10 2.37
N THR A 112 6.74 -0.56 1.43
CA THR A 112 6.65 -0.30 -0.01
C THR A 112 6.51 -1.61 -0.77
N VAL A 113 5.61 -1.66 -1.74
CA VAL A 113 5.40 -2.82 -2.63
C VAL A 113 6.28 -2.64 -3.87
N GLY A 114 7.01 -3.68 -4.24
CA GLY A 114 7.82 -3.68 -5.46
C GLY A 114 6.96 -3.58 -6.72
N SER A 115 7.49 -2.92 -7.75
CA SER A 115 6.83 -2.84 -9.04
C SER A 115 6.77 -4.21 -9.72
N VAL A 116 5.58 -4.63 -10.14
CA VAL A 116 5.38 -5.83 -10.96
C VAL A 116 5.06 -5.39 -12.39
N SER A 117 5.81 -5.88 -13.37
CA SER A 117 5.66 -5.46 -14.78
C SER A 117 4.24 -5.70 -15.28
N GLY A 118 3.61 -4.66 -15.84
CA GLY A 118 2.23 -4.75 -16.32
C GLY A 118 1.15 -4.65 -15.24
N TYR A 119 1.49 -4.42 -13.97
CA TYR A 119 0.54 -4.28 -12.87
C TYR A 119 0.77 -3.02 -12.02
N ALA A 120 -0.31 -2.45 -11.50
CA ALA A 120 -0.29 -1.41 -10.48
C ALA A 120 -0.81 -1.95 -9.15
N ALA A 121 -0.04 -1.74 -8.07
CA ALA A 121 -0.37 -2.15 -6.70
C ALA A 121 -1.16 -1.07 -5.95
N ARG A 122 -2.15 -1.47 -5.15
CA ARG A 122 -2.96 -0.59 -4.28
C ARG A 122 -3.18 -1.25 -2.92
N PRO A 123 -2.63 -0.70 -1.82
CA PRO A 123 -1.65 0.38 -1.79
C PRO A 123 -0.28 -0.08 -2.34
N SER A 124 0.45 0.80 -3.02
CA SER A 124 1.84 0.57 -3.41
C SER A 124 2.84 0.91 -2.30
N SER A 125 2.40 1.65 -1.28
CA SER A 125 3.16 1.96 -0.07
C SER A 125 2.23 2.40 1.07
N GLY A 126 2.71 2.39 2.29
CA GLY A 126 1.92 2.81 3.44
C GLY A 126 2.63 2.59 4.78
N ARG A 127 1.83 2.53 5.84
CA ARG A 127 2.29 2.20 7.19
C ARG A 127 1.41 1.11 7.80
N VAL A 128 2.03 0.18 8.52
CA VAL A 128 1.34 -0.84 9.32
C VAL A 128 1.67 -0.61 10.80
N ILE A 129 0.67 -0.76 11.66
CA ILE A 129 0.79 -0.56 13.10
C ILE A 129 0.65 -1.91 13.79
N VAL A 130 1.65 -2.28 14.60
CA VAL A 130 1.68 -3.49 15.42
C VAL A 130 1.41 -3.11 16.88
N ARG A 131 0.33 -3.62 17.48
CA ARG A 131 -0.13 -3.26 18.84
C ARG A 131 -0.43 -4.48 19.70
N GLY A 132 0.54 -5.35 19.88
CA GLY A 132 0.40 -6.50 20.78
C GLY A 132 -0.26 -7.71 20.12
N ASN A 133 -0.50 -7.67 18.81
CA ASN A 133 -1.17 -8.71 18.05
C ASN A 133 -0.69 -8.74 16.60
N ALA A 134 -1.07 -9.80 15.88
CA ALA A 134 -0.77 -9.93 14.45
C ALA A 134 -1.48 -8.84 13.63
N ALA A 135 -0.78 -8.31 12.63
CA ALA A 135 -1.29 -7.29 11.71
C ALA A 135 -1.37 -7.85 10.28
N SER A 136 -2.33 -7.37 9.49
CA SER A 136 -2.51 -7.79 8.10
C SER A 136 -2.67 -6.60 7.16
N VAL A 137 -2.09 -6.70 5.96
CA VAL A 137 -2.17 -5.70 4.90
C VAL A 137 -2.57 -6.40 3.59
N ALA A 138 -3.67 -5.95 2.98
CA ALA A 138 -4.09 -6.42 1.66
C ALA A 138 -3.50 -5.52 0.57
N VAL A 139 -2.95 -6.13 -0.48
CA VAL A 139 -2.39 -5.44 -1.65
C VAL A 139 -3.12 -5.94 -2.90
N ALA A 140 -3.87 -5.05 -3.54
CA ALA A 140 -4.55 -5.36 -4.79
C ALA A 140 -3.69 -4.96 -5.99
N PHE A 141 -3.42 -5.91 -6.89
CA PHE A 141 -2.79 -5.67 -8.17
C PHE A 141 -3.86 -5.60 -9.27
N SER A 142 -3.70 -4.63 -10.17
CA SER A 142 -4.55 -4.47 -11.36
C SER A 142 -3.67 -4.32 -12.58
N SER A 143 -4.04 -4.96 -13.69
CA SER A 143 -3.28 -4.86 -14.93
C SER A 143 -3.33 -3.42 -15.44
N VAL A 144 -2.17 -2.83 -15.71
CA VAL A 144 -2.09 -1.58 -16.47
C VAL A 144 -2.11 -1.96 -17.93
N SER A 145 -3.27 -1.75 -18.57
CA SER A 145 -3.38 -1.82 -20.02
C SER A 145 -2.43 -0.77 -20.59
N GLY A 146 -1.27 -1.22 -21.08
CA GLY A 146 -0.43 -0.38 -21.90
C GLY A 146 -1.27 0.05 -23.09
N GLY A 147 -1.62 1.33 -23.17
CA GLY A 147 -2.20 1.87 -24.38
C GLY A 147 -1.32 1.41 -25.54
N ALA A 148 -1.90 0.65 -26.47
CA ALA A 148 -1.15 0.17 -27.62
C ALA A 148 -0.38 1.37 -28.22
N PRO A 149 0.93 1.26 -28.49
CA PRO A 149 1.56 2.32 -29.25
C PRO A 149 0.82 2.38 -30.59
N LEU A 150 0.08 3.47 -30.85
CA LEU A 150 -0.55 3.73 -32.14
C LEU A 150 0.48 3.95 -33.27
N SER A 151 1.74 3.56 -33.05
CA SER A 151 2.84 3.56 -34.01
C SER A 151 2.61 2.62 -35.20
N GLY A 152 1.53 1.84 -35.20
CA GLY A 152 1.15 0.95 -36.31
C GLY A 152 0.12 1.48 -37.29
N LEU A 153 -0.53 2.64 -37.05
CA LEU A 153 -1.63 3.10 -37.93
C LEU A 153 -1.23 4.10 -39.03
N PHE A 154 0.07 4.40 -39.19
CA PHE A 154 0.59 5.19 -40.32
C PHE A 154 1.71 4.44 -41.04
N GLY A 155 1.43 3.21 -41.46
CA GLY A 155 2.28 2.41 -42.35
C GLY A 155 1.94 2.51 -43.84
N LEU A 156 1.21 3.55 -44.29
CA LEU A 156 0.96 3.80 -45.71
C LEU A 156 1.78 4.99 -46.20
N SER A 157 3.08 4.77 -46.37
CA SER A 157 3.88 5.58 -47.28
C SER A 157 4.81 4.65 -48.04
N GLY A 158 4.37 4.18 -49.21
CA GLY A 158 5.23 3.50 -50.16
C GLY A 158 4.68 2.24 -50.81
N VAL A 159 3.47 2.28 -51.39
CA VAL A 159 3.22 1.54 -52.63
C VAL A 159 2.49 2.49 -53.58
N LEU A 160 3.18 2.84 -54.66
CA LEU A 160 2.62 3.49 -55.83
C LEU A 160 1.62 2.54 -56.48
N GLY A 161 0.42 3.04 -56.76
CA GLY A 161 -0.51 2.41 -57.68
C GLY A 161 -1.53 1.48 -57.00
N ASP A 162 -2.55 2.07 -56.39
CA ASP A 162 -3.91 1.53 -56.48
C ASP A 162 -4.91 2.67 -56.24
N TYR A 163 -5.72 2.95 -57.27
CA TYR A 163 -6.87 3.84 -57.17
C TYR A 163 -7.92 3.18 -56.28
N VAL A 164 -8.17 3.72 -55.07
CA VAL A 164 -9.39 3.40 -54.31
C VAL A 164 -10.43 4.45 -54.66
N PRO A 165 -11.41 4.19 -55.56
CA PRO A 165 -12.48 5.13 -55.78
C PRO A 165 -13.31 5.26 -54.49
N ILE A 166 -13.37 6.47 -53.96
CA ILE A 166 -14.25 6.86 -52.86
C ILE A 166 -15.68 6.52 -53.28
N GLY A 167 -16.23 5.47 -52.68
CA GLY A 167 -17.54 4.94 -53.03
C GLY A 167 -18.13 4.14 -51.89
N ILE A 168 -18.24 4.71 -50.68
CA ILE A 168 -19.16 4.19 -49.65
C ILE A 168 -19.83 5.35 -48.92
N ALA A 169 -21.09 5.59 -49.27
CA ALA A 169 -22.14 5.89 -48.30
C ALA A 169 -23.46 5.32 -48.85
N VAL A 170 -23.60 4.00 -48.72
CA VAL A 170 -24.89 3.31 -48.81
C VAL A 170 -25.54 3.45 -47.43
N VAL A 171 -26.61 4.25 -47.33
CA VAL A 171 -27.64 4.11 -46.29
C VAL A 171 -28.95 3.89 -47.04
N VAL A 172 -29.50 2.69 -46.90
CA VAL A 172 -30.68 2.20 -47.63
C VAL A 172 -31.82 2.00 -46.63
N ILE A 173 -32.85 2.86 -46.78
CA ILE A 173 -34.31 2.59 -46.76
C ILE A 173 -34.94 2.29 -45.38
N ALA A 174 -36.08 2.85 -44.92
CA ALA A 174 -37.36 3.29 -45.51
C ALA A 174 -38.05 4.33 -44.56
N ILE A 175 -39.12 5.09 -44.84
CA ILE A 175 -40.40 4.84 -45.51
C ILE A 175 -41.03 6.18 -45.96
N VAL A 176 -41.39 6.24 -47.24
CA VAL A 176 -42.57 6.85 -47.90
C VAL A 176 -43.50 7.76 -47.07
N GLY A 177 -43.77 8.97 -47.59
CA GLY A 177 -45.09 9.60 -47.46
C GLY A 177 -45.13 11.12 -47.51
N GLY A 178 -45.64 11.68 -48.62
CA GLY A 178 -46.43 12.92 -48.56
C GLY A 178 -45.79 14.19 -49.12
N VAL A 179 -46.00 14.38 -50.43
CA VAL A 179 -46.45 15.63 -51.08
C VAL A 179 -46.72 16.81 -50.13
N GLY A 180 -46.08 17.96 -50.39
CA GLY A 180 -46.34 19.20 -49.65
C GLY A 180 -45.75 20.45 -50.29
N LEU A 181 -46.19 20.75 -51.52
CA LEU A 181 -45.99 22.02 -52.21
C LEU A 181 -46.37 23.21 -51.30
N SER A 182 -45.53 24.25 -51.17
CA SER A 182 -45.99 25.64 -51.12
C SER A 182 -44.87 26.66 -51.25
N ARG A 183 -45.08 27.54 -52.23
CA ARG A 183 -44.26 28.68 -52.63
C ARG A 183 -44.48 29.87 -51.67
N ARG A 184 -43.40 30.54 -51.25
CA ARG A 184 -43.34 31.98 -50.94
C ARG A 184 -41.88 32.29 -50.61
N GLY A 185 -41.18 33.25 -51.20
CA GLY A 185 -41.58 34.37 -52.04
C GLY A 185 -40.66 35.54 -51.69
N ARG A 186 -39.76 35.88 -52.63
CA ARG A 186 -39.08 37.17 -52.82
C ARG A 186 -37.89 37.50 -51.89
N ARG A 187 -36.68 37.28 -52.43
CA ARG A 187 -35.50 38.12 -52.13
C ARG A 187 -35.51 39.29 -53.13
N ALA A 188 -35.61 40.51 -52.62
CA ALA A 188 -35.37 41.74 -53.36
C ALA A 188 -34.04 42.34 -52.90
N GLY A 189 -33.18 42.69 -53.86
CA GLY A 189 -31.93 43.39 -53.66
C GLY A 189 -31.44 43.82 -55.05
N GLY A 190 -31.80 45.04 -55.44
CA GLY A 190 -31.57 45.61 -56.77
C GLY A 190 -30.12 45.98 -57.05
N PRO A 191 -29.86 46.61 -58.21
CA PRO A 191 -29.34 47.97 -58.12
C PRO A 191 -29.80 48.88 -59.28
N GLY A 192 -29.76 50.19 -59.06
CA GLY A 192 -29.59 51.14 -60.17
C GLY A 192 -30.28 52.48 -60.02
N GLY A 193 -29.49 53.48 -59.62
CA GLY A 193 -29.32 54.71 -60.40
C GLY A 193 -30.36 55.83 -60.25
N GLY A 194 -29.86 57.04 -59.96
CA GLY A 194 -30.41 58.27 -60.53
C GLY A 194 -30.59 59.45 -59.58
N THR A 195 -29.69 60.44 -59.71
CA THR A 195 -29.96 61.90 -59.77
C THR A 195 -30.62 62.58 -58.57
N SER A 196 -29.87 63.33 -57.75
CA SER A 196 -29.59 64.79 -57.85
C SER A 196 -30.80 65.71 -57.67
N THR A 197 -30.76 66.59 -56.64
CA THR A 197 -30.75 68.07 -56.72
C THR A 197 -31.34 68.71 -55.45
N SER A 198 -30.63 69.75 -54.94
CA SER A 198 -31.03 70.91 -54.10
C SER A 198 -31.93 70.68 -52.87
N GLY A 199 -31.64 71.17 -51.67
CA GLY A 199 -31.01 72.44 -51.28
C GLY A 199 -32.00 73.22 -50.39
N GLY A 200 -31.51 73.86 -49.31
CA GLY A 200 -32.25 74.90 -48.59
C GLY A 200 -32.53 74.65 -47.09
N THR A 201 -31.70 75.27 -46.26
CA THR A 201 -31.81 75.64 -44.83
C THR A 201 -32.97 76.61 -44.53
N PRO A 202 -33.18 77.07 -43.26
CA PRO A 202 -32.64 76.64 -41.97
C PRO A 202 -33.68 76.08 -40.99
#